data_AF-A0A818TJN4-F1
#
_entry.id   AF-A0A818TJN4-F1
#
_cell.length_a   1.000
_cell.length_b   1.000
_cell.length_c   1.000
_cell.angle_alpha   90.00
_cell.angle_beta   90.00
_cell.angle_gamma   90.00
#
_symmetry.space_group_name_H-M   'P 1'
#
loop_
_entity.id
_entity.type
_entity.pdbx_description
1 polymer ?
#
loop_
_entity_poly.entity_id
_entity_poly.type
_entity_poly.pdbx_seq_one_letter_code
_entity_poly.pdbx_strand_id
1 'polypeptide(L)'
;MQKYLTLYLSIVLVLIDVSIQDLGKPALLSGLGDLDFSFLRAPTSPAGSGGDRNLCNCHGAPVQDVLTVSYHGSISHSVVLCMCNNAVTGASVMIDTMGRVPAPIRLYNKAMVSSPAGVCGGAGSSGDVSYYCSSNMHVSVFIHESAHSMDRGKSASSEWRDAVARDTCVPDAYANSNFADNFAQVVVLWVHLVGTGRHLDFGGSKFACMRNQLHQISRYLPATSIHT
;
A
#
# COMPACT_ATOMS: atom_id res chain seq x y z
N MET A 1 -36.45 33.36 -38.24
CA MET A 1 -36.81 33.65 -36.84
C MET A 1 -35.88 32.84 -35.95
N GLN A 2 -34.91 33.51 -35.35
CA GLN A 2 -33.77 32.95 -34.64
C GLN A 2 -33.98 33.16 -33.15
N LYS A 3 -34.18 32.09 -32.37
CA LYS A 3 -34.38 32.20 -30.93
C LYS A 3 -33.90 30.95 -30.18
N TYR A 4 -33.09 31.25 -29.15
CA TYR A 4 -32.65 30.46 -28.00
C TYR A 4 -31.42 29.54 -28.17
N LEU A 5 -30.28 30.19 -27.97
CA LEU A 5 -28.99 29.63 -27.56
C LEU A 5 -29.13 29.13 -26.11
N THR A 6 -29.10 27.81 -25.89
CA THR A 6 -29.03 27.23 -24.55
C THR A 6 -27.58 27.12 -24.13
N LEU A 7 -27.23 27.91 -23.12
CA LEU A 7 -25.95 27.92 -22.43
C LEU A 7 -25.86 26.66 -21.55
N TYR A 8 -25.04 25.67 -21.91
CA TYR A 8 -24.66 24.59 -20.99
C TYR A 8 -23.19 24.75 -20.60
N LEU A 9 -23.05 25.13 -19.34
CA LEU A 9 -21.89 25.11 -18.47
C LEU A 9 -20.78 24.14 -18.93
N SER A 10 -19.64 24.69 -19.37
CA SER A 10 -18.40 23.93 -19.50
C SER A 10 -17.99 23.47 -18.09
N ILE A 11 -18.09 22.17 -17.83
CA ILE A 11 -17.42 21.54 -16.69
C ILE A 11 -15.92 21.77 -16.91
N VAL A 12 -15.34 22.68 -16.13
CA VAL A 12 -13.89 22.73 -15.95
C VAL A 12 -13.54 21.44 -15.24
N LEU A 13 -13.08 20.44 -15.99
CA LEU A 13 -12.29 19.35 -15.45
C LEU A 13 -11.06 20.04 -14.84
N VAL A 14 -11.06 20.24 -13.52
CA VAL A 14 -9.81 20.44 -12.79
C VAL A 14 -9.10 19.11 -12.88
N LEU A 15 -8.34 18.94 -13.97
CA LEU A 15 -7.22 18.02 -13.99
C LEU A 15 -6.30 18.54 -12.88
N ILE A 16 -6.40 17.96 -11.69
CA ILE A 16 -5.31 18.02 -10.75
C ILE A 16 -4.18 17.33 -11.52
N ASP A 17 -3.24 18.15 -11.97
CA ASP A 17 -2.00 17.73 -12.56
C ASP A 17 -1.25 16.97 -11.46
N VAL A 18 -1.61 15.70 -11.26
CA VAL A 18 -0.75 14.75 -10.56
C VAL A 18 0.38 14.51 -11.54
N SER A 19 1.31 15.47 -11.57
CA SER A 19 2.61 15.28 -12.17
C SER A 19 3.10 13.93 -11.67
N ILE A 20 3.15 12.96 -12.59
CA ILE A 20 3.93 11.73 -12.39
C ILE A 20 5.36 12.24 -12.29
N GLN A 21 5.76 12.61 -11.06
CA GLN A 21 7.10 13.06 -10.78
C GLN A 21 7.96 11.83 -10.79
N ASP A 22 8.47 11.48 -11.97
CA ASP A 22 9.61 10.59 -12.07
C ASP A 22 10.74 11.16 -11.21
N LEU A 23 11.09 10.43 -10.15
CA LEU A 23 12.16 10.83 -9.25
C LEU A 23 13.54 10.74 -9.93
N GLY A 24 13.64 10.09 -11.09
CA GLY A 24 14.82 10.07 -11.96
C GLY A 24 16.01 9.32 -11.36
N LYS A 25 15.76 8.35 -10.47
CA LYS A 25 16.81 7.65 -9.73
C LYS A 25 16.99 6.22 -10.23
N PRO A 26 18.24 5.72 -10.34
CA PRO A 26 18.51 4.31 -10.59
C PRO A 26 17.80 3.39 -9.60
N ALA A 27 17.22 2.32 -10.13
CA ALA A 27 16.63 1.23 -9.34
C ALA A 27 17.73 0.30 -8.81
N LEU A 28 17.69 -0.01 -7.50
CA LEU A 28 18.63 -0.94 -6.88
C LEU A 28 18.31 -2.41 -7.20
N LEU A 29 17.03 -2.75 -7.28
CA LEU A 29 16.51 -4.09 -7.54
C LEU A 29 15.63 -4.07 -8.80
N SER A 30 15.47 -5.23 -9.45
CA SER A 30 14.55 -5.39 -10.59
C SER A 30 13.07 -5.31 -10.19
N GLY A 31 12.78 -5.50 -8.90
CA GLY A 31 11.45 -5.42 -8.30
C GLY A 31 11.46 -5.98 -6.87
N LEU A 32 10.44 -5.64 -6.08
CA LEU A 32 10.29 -6.15 -4.72
C LEU A 32 9.40 -7.41 -4.60
N GLY A 33 8.81 -7.87 -5.71
CA GLY A 33 7.91 -9.04 -5.75
C GLY A 33 8.58 -10.37 -5.34
N ASP A 34 9.88 -10.51 -5.62
CA ASP A 34 10.64 -11.74 -5.38
C ASP A 34 11.33 -11.79 -4.01
N LEU A 35 11.17 -10.75 -3.19
CA LEU A 35 11.70 -10.76 -1.83
C LEU A 35 10.99 -11.83 -1.00
N ASP A 36 11.77 -12.60 -0.25
CA ASP A 36 11.22 -13.61 0.65
C ASP A 36 10.61 -12.95 1.89
N PHE A 37 9.33 -13.21 2.12
CA PHE A 37 8.55 -12.77 3.27
C PHE A 37 7.99 -13.97 4.08
N SER A 38 8.53 -15.17 3.89
CA SER A 38 8.12 -16.39 4.58
C SER A 38 8.26 -16.31 6.11
N PHE A 39 9.06 -15.36 6.61
CA PHE A 39 9.19 -15.06 8.04
C PHE A 39 7.94 -14.40 8.65
N LEU A 40 7.08 -13.78 7.83
CA LEU A 40 5.84 -13.14 8.30
C LEU A 40 4.77 -14.20 8.55
N ARG A 41 4.14 -14.14 9.72
CA ARG A 41 3.05 -15.05 10.11
C ARG A 41 1.77 -14.28 10.29
N ALA A 42 0.68 -14.82 9.76
CA ALA A 42 -0.65 -14.29 10.02
C ALA A 42 -1.07 -14.63 11.46
N PRO A 43 -1.61 -13.67 12.24
CA PRO A 43 -2.21 -13.96 13.53
C PRO A 43 -3.56 -14.65 13.36
N THR A 44 -4.14 -15.11 14.48
CA THR A 44 -5.54 -15.53 14.52
C THR A 44 -6.44 -14.37 14.11
N SER A 45 -7.28 -14.61 13.11
CA SER A 45 -8.02 -13.56 12.41
C SER A 45 -9.50 -13.93 12.21
N PRO A 46 -10.32 -13.98 13.29
CA PRO A 46 -11.74 -14.26 13.14
C PRO A 46 -12.40 -13.18 12.26
N ALA A 47 -13.26 -13.63 11.35
CA ALA A 47 -14.07 -12.79 10.51
C ALA A 47 -15.55 -12.99 10.86
N GLY A 48 -16.25 -11.89 11.14
CA GLY A 48 -17.70 -11.87 11.32
C GLY A 48 -18.39 -11.13 10.19
N SER A 49 -19.63 -11.49 9.89
CA SER A 49 -20.47 -10.76 8.92
C SER A 49 -20.74 -9.33 9.41
N GLY A 50 -20.70 -8.37 8.49
CA GLY A 50 -20.94 -6.94 8.77
C GLY A 50 -19.68 -6.09 8.65
N GLY A 51 -19.83 -4.78 8.83
CA GLY A 51 -18.79 -3.77 8.64
C GLY A 51 -19.33 -2.55 7.92
N ASP A 52 -18.52 -1.49 7.81
CA ASP A 52 -18.92 -0.27 7.11
C ASP A 52 -18.92 -0.48 5.59
N ARG A 53 -20.11 -0.73 5.03
CA ARG A 53 -20.32 -0.93 3.60
C ARG A 53 -19.94 0.30 2.76
N ASN A 54 -19.88 1.49 3.34
CA ASN A 54 -19.49 2.70 2.61
C ASN A 54 -18.01 2.69 2.19
N LEU A 55 -17.19 1.83 2.81
CA LEU A 55 -15.80 1.61 2.41
C LEU A 55 -15.67 0.70 1.19
N CYS A 56 -16.76 0.05 0.75
CA CYS A 56 -16.73 -0.94 -0.33
C CYS A 56 -16.99 -0.29 -1.69
N ASN A 57 -15.93 0.18 -2.36
CA ASN A 57 -16.00 0.58 -3.76
C ASN A 57 -15.58 -0.58 -4.68
N CYS A 58 -16.57 -1.19 -5.34
CA CYS A 58 -16.38 -2.34 -6.23
C CYS A 58 -16.28 -1.96 -7.71
N HIS A 59 -15.92 -0.71 -8.03
CA HIS A 59 -15.73 -0.22 -9.41
C HIS A 59 -16.92 -0.53 -10.34
N GLY A 60 -18.15 -0.37 -9.82
CA GLY A 60 -19.39 -0.63 -10.56
C GLY A 60 -19.96 -2.05 -10.41
N ALA A 61 -19.21 -3.01 -9.86
CA ALA A 61 -19.77 -4.31 -9.47
C ALA A 61 -20.56 -4.21 -8.15
N PRO A 62 -21.60 -5.04 -7.93
CA PRO A 62 -22.26 -5.13 -6.64
C PRO A 62 -21.33 -5.65 -5.54
N VAL A 63 -21.51 -5.17 -4.31
CA VAL A 63 -20.86 -5.73 -3.12
C VAL A 63 -21.57 -7.03 -2.73
N GLN A 64 -20.87 -8.16 -2.84
CA GLN A 64 -21.39 -9.49 -2.52
C GLN A 64 -21.44 -9.73 -1.00
N ASP A 65 -20.35 -9.41 -0.29
CA ASP A 65 -20.25 -9.60 1.15
C ASP A 65 -19.39 -8.51 1.80
N VAL A 66 -19.62 -8.27 3.09
CA VAL A 66 -18.84 -7.35 3.92
C VAL A 66 -18.55 -8.06 5.23
N LEU A 67 -17.26 -8.24 5.52
CA LEU A 67 -16.78 -8.89 6.72
C LEU A 67 -15.99 -7.91 7.57
N THR A 68 -16.06 -8.06 8.89
CA THR A 68 -15.16 -7.39 9.83
C THR A 68 -14.17 -8.42 10.31
N VAL A 69 -12.90 -8.21 9.98
CA VAL A 69 -11.80 -9.14 10.29
C VAL A 69 -11.02 -8.57 11.45
N SER A 70 -10.97 -9.28 12.57
CA SER A 70 -10.21 -8.86 13.75
C SER A 70 -8.87 -9.58 13.77
N TYR A 71 -7.76 -8.84 13.72
CA TYR A 71 -6.42 -9.42 13.80
C TYR A 71 -5.92 -9.34 15.24
N HIS A 72 -5.65 -10.50 15.85
CA HIS A 72 -5.16 -10.58 17.23
C HIS A 72 -3.66 -10.87 17.29
N GLY A 73 -2.85 -9.82 17.40
CA GLY A 73 -1.40 -9.94 17.59
C GLY A 73 -0.90 -9.04 18.70
N SER A 74 0.29 -8.47 18.53
CA SER A 74 0.86 -7.42 19.39
C SER A 74 -0.07 -6.22 19.62
N ILE A 75 -0.85 -5.86 18.61
CA ILE A 75 -1.90 -4.84 18.66
C ILE A 75 -3.16 -5.40 18.00
N SER A 76 -4.24 -5.54 18.78
CA SER A 76 -5.54 -5.94 18.24
C SER A 76 -6.21 -4.79 17.48
N HIS A 77 -6.67 -5.06 16.27
CA HIS A 77 -7.40 -4.11 15.43
C HIS A 77 -8.27 -4.85 14.43
N SER A 78 -9.19 -4.14 13.78
CA SER A 78 -10.10 -4.72 12.80
C SER A 78 -10.04 -3.98 11.48
N VAL A 79 -10.17 -4.73 10.39
CA VAL A 79 -10.22 -4.21 9.01
C VAL A 79 -11.50 -4.73 8.37
N VAL A 80 -12.20 -3.85 7.65
CA VAL A 80 -13.36 -4.26 6.84
C VAL A 80 -12.85 -4.96 5.58
N LEU A 81 -13.30 -6.18 5.31
CA LEU A 81 -13.10 -6.87 4.05
C LEU A 81 -14.37 -6.76 3.21
N CYS A 82 -14.26 -6.06 2.08
CA CYS A 82 -15.31 -5.97 1.07
C CYS A 82 -15.06 -7.03 -0.01
N MET A 83 -16.02 -7.92 -0.19
CA MET A 83 -16.02 -8.89 -1.28
C MET A 83 -16.94 -8.39 -2.39
N CYS A 84 -16.35 -8.01 -3.52
CA CYS A 84 -17.12 -7.65 -4.70
C CYS A 84 -17.63 -8.90 -5.40
N ASN A 85 -18.75 -8.78 -6.11
CA ASN A 85 -19.22 -9.85 -6.97
C ASN A 85 -18.16 -10.17 -8.04
N ASN A 86 -17.85 -11.45 -8.25
CA ASN A 86 -16.75 -11.92 -9.11
C ASN A 86 -15.34 -11.47 -8.65
N ALA A 87 -15.14 -11.27 -7.34
CA ALA A 87 -13.83 -11.00 -6.75
C ALA A 87 -12.77 -12.02 -7.20
N VAL A 88 -11.59 -11.55 -7.59
CA VAL A 88 -10.48 -12.39 -8.06
C VAL A 88 -9.78 -13.18 -6.97
N THR A 89 -9.83 -12.67 -5.74
CA THR A 89 -9.16 -13.27 -4.58
C THR A 89 -10.21 -13.59 -3.52
N GLY A 90 -10.27 -14.84 -3.08
CA GLY A 90 -11.21 -15.28 -2.05
C GLY A 90 -10.92 -14.67 -0.68
N ALA A 91 -11.95 -14.58 0.16
CA ALA A 91 -11.86 -13.95 1.49
C ALA A 91 -10.76 -14.56 2.39
N SER A 92 -10.60 -15.89 2.37
CA SER A 92 -9.56 -16.57 3.17
C SER A 92 -8.15 -16.13 2.80
N VAL A 93 -7.86 -16.01 1.50
CA VAL A 93 -6.56 -15.55 0.99
C VAL A 93 -6.33 -14.08 1.34
N MET A 94 -7.37 -13.23 1.20
CA MET A 94 -7.31 -11.83 1.59
C MET A 94 -6.99 -11.68 3.08
N ILE A 95 -7.70 -12.40 3.94
CA ILE A 95 -7.53 -12.39 5.41
C ILE A 95 -6.13 -12.88 5.78
N ASP A 96 -5.69 -14.02 5.23
CA ASP A 96 -4.36 -14.57 5.55
C ASP A 96 -3.24 -13.64 5.09
N THR A 97 -3.31 -13.13 3.85
CA THR A 97 -2.25 -12.29 3.28
C THR A 97 -2.15 -10.94 3.98
N MET A 98 -3.29 -10.29 4.22
CA MET A 98 -3.35 -9.08 5.04
C MET A 98 -2.89 -9.36 6.47
N GLY A 99 -3.20 -10.55 7.01
CA GLY A 99 -2.71 -11.07 8.28
C GLY A 99 -1.18 -11.05 8.42
N ARG A 100 -0.46 -11.25 7.31
CA ARG A 100 1.01 -11.23 7.29
C ARG A 100 1.60 -9.82 7.24
N VAL A 101 0.83 -8.79 6.88
CA VAL A 101 1.30 -7.39 6.97
C VAL A 101 1.60 -7.06 8.43
N PRO A 102 2.79 -6.51 8.77
CA PRO A 102 3.11 -6.16 10.15
C PRO A 102 2.06 -5.23 10.77
N ALA A 103 1.71 -5.49 12.04
CA ALA A 103 0.64 -4.78 12.73
C ALA A 103 0.79 -3.24 12.70
N PRO A 104 1.99 -2.66 12.90
CA PRO A 104 2.18 -1.20 12.82
C PRO A 104 1.84 -0.58 11.47
N ILE A 105 1.87 -1.36 10.39
CA ILE A 105 1.51 -0.90 9.04
C ILE A 105 0.01 -1.13 8.82
N ARG A 106 -0.46 -2.36 9.09
CA ARG A 106 -1.84 -2.77 8.83
C ARG A 106 -2.88 -1.96 9.62
N LEU A 107 -2.57 -1.53 10.84
CA LEU A 107 -3.53 -0.83 11.71
C LEU A 107 -4.06 0.48 11.09
N TYR A 108 -3.39 1.03 10.08
CA TYR A 108 -3.83 2.23 9.39
C TYR A 108 -4.89 1.96 8.32
N ASN A 109 -5.04 0.72 7.86
CA ASN A 109 -6.07 0.35 6.90
C ASN A 109 -7.44 0.24 7.58
N LYS A 110 -8.43 0.93 7.02
CA LYS A 110 -9.84 0.79 7.41
C LYS A 110 -10.53 -0.34 6.67
N ALA A 111 -10.19 -0.52 5.40
CA ALA A 111 -10.74 -1.61 4.59
C ALA A 111 -9.75 -2.19 3.57
N MET A 112 -10.05 -3.40 3.15
CA MET A 112 -9.49 -4.04 1.96
C MET A 112 -10.63 -4.54 1.08
N VAL A 113 -10.49 -4.36 -0.23
CA VAL A 113 -11.50 -4.71 -1.23
C VAL A 113 -10.93 -5.75 -2.17
N SER A 114 -11.59 -6.91 -2.25
CA SER A 114 -11.32 -7.89 -3.30
C SER A 114 -12.25 -7.63 -4.47
N SER A 115 -11.68 -7.16 -5.57
CA SER A 115 -12.39 -6.65 -6.74
C SER A 115 -12.36 -7.64 -7.91
N PRO A 116 -13.19 -7.45 -8.94
CA PRO A 116 -13.08 -8.20 -10.20
C PRO A 116 -11.73 -7.97 -10.90
N ALA A 117 -11.36 -8.87 -11.81
CA ALA A 117 -10.09 -8.80 -12.53
C ALA A 117 -10.04 -7.56 -13.42
N GLY A 118 -8.88 -6.90 -13.45
CA GLY A 118 -8.60 -5.84 -14.42
C GLY A 118 -9.27 -4.48 -14.15
N VAL A 119 -9.96 -4.30 -13.01
CA VAL A 119 -10.66 -3.03 -12.71
C VAL A 119 -9.76 -1.94 -12.09
N CYS A 120 -8.58 -2.29 -11.58
CA CYS A 120 -7.66 -1.34 -10.94
C CYS A 120 -6.16 -1.53 -11.28
N GLY A 121 -5.82 -2.04 -12.47
CA GLY A 121 -4.41 -2.15 -12.93
C GLY A 121 -3.53 -3.16 -12.18
N GLY A 122 -4.12 -3.90 -11.23
CA GLY A 122 -3.39 -4.78 -10.32
C GLY A 122 -3.94 -4.61 -8.92
N ALA A 123 -3.35 -3.67 -8.19
CA ALA A 123 -3.80 -3.19 -6.88
C ALA A 123 -3.72 -1.67 -6.86
N GLY A 124 -4.33 -1.08 -5.85
CA GLY A 124 -4.16 0.33 -5.55
C GLY A 124 -4.81 0.70 -4.23
N SER A 125 -4.77 1.99 -3.90
CA SER A 125 -5.33 2.50 -2.65
C SER A 125 -6.01 3.84 -2.86
N SER A 126 -7.00 4.13 -2.01
CA SER A 126 -7.68 5.42 -1.97
C SER A 126 -8.07 5.72 -0.52
N GLY A 127 -7.42 6.73 0.06
CA GLY A 127 -7.50 6.97 1.50
C GLY A 127 -6.96 5.76 2.27
N ASP A 128 -7.70 5.32 3.29
CA ASP A 128 -7.30 4.19 4.14
C ASP A 128 -7.87 2.84 3.63
N VAL A 129 -8.13 2.73 2.32
CA VAL A 129 -8.74 1.55 1.68
C VAL A 129 -7.83 1.03 0.58
N SER A 130 -7.51 -0.26 0.63
CA SER A 130 -6.72 -0.96 -0.39
C SER A 130 -7.62 -1.81 -1.29
N TYR A 131 -7.30 -1.87 -2.57
CA TYR A 131 -8.03 -2.58 -3.62
C TYR A 131 -7.12 -3.62 -4.26
N TYR A 132 -7.63 -4.83 -4.44
CA TYR A 132 -6.90 -5.95 -5.01
C TYR A 132 -7.70 -6.52 -6.17
N CYS A 133 -7.20 -6.32 -7.39
CA CYS A 133 -7.88 -6.62 -8.66
C CYS A 133 -7.08 -7.60 -9.54
N SER A 134 -6.08 -8.29 -8.99
CA SER A 134 -5.43 -9.44 -9.61
C SER A 134 -5.34 -10.62 -8.64
N SER A 135 -5.37 -11.82 -9.18
CA SER A 135 -5.18 -13.05 -8.42
C SER A 135 -3.71 -13.22 -8.00
N ASN A 136 -3.47 -13.99 -6.93
CA ASN A 136 -2.13 -14.41 -6.49
C ASN A 136 -1.18 -13.24 -6.15
N MET A 137 -1.72 -12.18 -5.57
CA MET A 137 -0.88 -11.06 -5.13
C MET A 137 0.03 -11.45 -3.97
N HIS A 138 1.29 -11.06 -4.08
CA HIS A 138 2.31 -11.29 -3.08
C HIS A 138 2.04 -10.42 -1.84
N VAL A 139 2.47 -10.87 -0.67
CA VAL A 139 2.37 -10.10 0.59
C VAL A 139 3.07 -8.74 0.49
N SER A 140 4.10 -8.61 -0.35
CA SER A 140 4.74 -7.32 -0.64
C SER A 140 3.76 -6.28 -1.19
N VAL A 141 2.81 -6.69 -2.02
CA VAL A 141 1.75 -5.79 -2.54
C VAL A 141 0.81 -5.37 -1.41
N PHE A 142 0.45 -6.28 -0.50
CA PHE A 142 -0.37 -5.92 0.66
C PHE A 142 0.35 -4.95 1.60
N ILE A 143 1.66 -5.15 1.83
CA ILE A 143 2.49 -4.22 2.58
C ILE A 143 2.54 -2.86 1.89
N HIS A 144 2.71 -2.83 0.56
CA HIS A 144 2.72 -1.62 -0.25
C HIS A 144 1.42 -0.82 -0.10
N GLU A 145 0.27 -1.45 -0.36
CA GLU A 145 -1.01 -0.76 -0.28
C GLU A 145 -1.35 -0.32 1.15
N SER A 146 -0.94 -1.08 2.17
CA SER A 146 -1.07 -0.65 3.56
C SER A 146 -0.13 0.48 3.93
N ALA A 147 1.05 0.56 3.30
CA ALA A 147 1.98 1.67 3.52
C ALA A 147 1.40 3.01 3.04
N HIS A 148 0.58 3.03 1.99
CA HIS A 148 -0.16 4.24 1.61
C HIS A 148 -1.13 4.71 2.70
N SER A 149 -1.78 3.79 3.42
CA SER A 149 -2.62 4.16 4.59
C SER A 149 -1.79 4.66 5.77
N MET A 150 -0.60 4.08 5.98
CA MET A 150 0.37 4.50 7.00
C MET A 150 1.01 5.85 6.69
N ASP A 151 1.08 6.26 5.42
CA ASP A 151 1.75 7.47 4.96
C ASP A 151 1.31 8.71 5.77
N ARG A 152 0.02 9.04 5.78
CA ARG A 152 -0.54 10.18 6.53
C ARG A 152 0.22 11.49 6.28
N GLY A 153 0.68 11.70 5.04
CA GLY A 153 1.43 12.88 4.62
C GLY A 153 2.94 12.83 4.86
N LYS A 154 3.51 11.71 5.32
CA LYS A 154 4.97 11.53 5.46
C LYS A 154 5.68 11.67 4.12
N SER A 155 5.15 11.06 3.06
CA SER A 155 5.69 11.12 1.70
C SER A 155 5.69 12.54 1.12
N ALA A 156 4.76 13.38 1.58
CA ALA A 156 4.67 14.78 1.20
C ALA A 156 5.57 15.69 2.07
N SER A 157 6.11 15.19 3.18
CA SER A 157 6.89 15.99 4.12
C SER A 157 8.26 16.37 3.56
N SER A 158 8.80 17.49 4.04
CA SER A 158 10.16 17.93 3.70
C SER A 158 11.20 16.89 4.10
N GLU A 159 11.04 16.23 5.25
CA GLU A 159 11.98 15.23 5.74
C GLU A 159 12.10 14.05 4.78
N TRP A 160 10.98 13.58 4.22
CA TRP A 160 10.98 12.50 3.24
C TRP A 160 11.57 12.96 1.91
N ARG A 161 11.09 14.08 1.37
CA ARG A 161 11.55 14.61 0.09
C ARG A 161 13.05 14.91 0.10
N ASP A 162 13.56 15.46 1.19
CA ASP A 162 14.98 15.72 1.38
C ASP A 162 15.80 14.42 1.50
N ALA A 163 15.24 13.38 2.14
CA ALA A 163 15.90 12.08 2.21
C ALA A 163 16.02 11.44 0.83
N VAL A 164 14.93 11.45 0.05
CA VAL A 164 14.94 11.02 -1.36
C VAL A 164 15.93 11.84 -2.17
N ALA A 165 15.95 13.17 -2.03
CA ALA A 165 16.87 14.04 -2.77
C ALA A 165 18.35 13.75 -2.48
N ARG A 166 18.72 13.44 -1.22
CA ARG A 166 20.09 13.10 -0.82
C ARG A 166 20.56 11.71 -1.26
N ASP A 167 19.63 10.81 -1.52
CA ASP A 167 19.95 9.46 -1.97
C ASP A 167 20.16 9.40 -3.48
N THR A 168 21.01 8.48 -3.93
CA THR A 168 21.36 8.32 -5.35
C THR A 168 20.62 7.18 -6.03
N CYS A 169 19.81 6.41 -5.30
CA CYS A 169 19.01 5.31 -5.84
C CYS A 169 17.65 5.18 -5.13
N VAL A 170 16.79 4.34 -5.69
CA VAL A 170 15.50 3.91 -5.11
C VAL A 170 15.40 2.39 -5.09
N PRO A 171 14.47 1.77 -4.33
CA PRO A 171 14.38 0.31 -4.19
C PRO A 171 14.26 -0.42 -5.53
N ASP A 172 13.33 0.01 -6.38
CA ASP A 172 13.05 -0.55 -7.70
C ASP A 172 12.52 0.52 -8.66
N ALA A 173 12.24 0.15 -9.91
CA ALA A 173 11.78 1.10 -10.92
C ALA A 173 10.42 1.74 -10.57
N TYR A 174 9.51 0.99 -9.96
CA TYR A 174 8.18 1.50 -9.58
C TYR A 174 8.26 2.58 -8.50
N ALA A 175 9.26 2.51 -7.62
CA ALA A 175 9.53 3.54 -6.62
C ALA A 175 9.89 4.93 -7.21
N ASN A 176 10.10 5.07 -8.52
CA ASN A 176 10.29 6.37 -9.16
C ASN A 176 8.99 7.09 -9.52
N SER A 177 7.84 6.41 -9.51
CA SER A 177 6.58 6.97 -10.03
C SER A 177 6.17 8.30 -9.37
N ASN A 178 6.38 8.41 -8.06
CA ASN A 178 6.22 9.62 -7.25
C ASN A 178 6.72 9.37 -5.81
N PHE A 179 6.68 10.39 -4.95
CA PHE A 179 7.11 10.28 -3.56
C PHE A 179 6.28 9.31 -2.70
N ALA A 180 5.00 9.11 -3.00
CA ALA A 180 4.12 8.21 -2.25
C ALA A 180 4.40 6.74 -2.60
N ASP A 181 4.57 6.41 -3.88
CA ASP A 181 4.99 5.09 -4.33
C ASP A 181 6.41 4.77 -3.85
N ASN A 182 7.30 5.77 -3.89
CA ASN A 182 8.64 5.65 -3.30
C ASN A 182 8.57 5.28 -1.82
N PHE A 183 7.75 6.00 -1.03
CA PHE A 183 7.53 5.71 0.38
C PHE A 183 7.04 4.27 0.60
N ALA A 184 6.00 3.86 -0.12
CA ALA A 184 5.44 2.53 -0.01
C ALA A 184 6.47 1.43 -0.36
N GLN A 185 7.26 1.62 -1.42
CA GLN A 185 8.31 0.67 -1.80
C GLN A 185 9.46 0.60 -0.79
N VAL A 186 9.87 1.72 -0.20
CA VAL A 186 10.92 1.71 0.84
C VAL A 186 10.39 1.01 2.10
N VAL A 187 9.09 1.13 2.42
CA VAL A 187 8.47 0.37 3.52
C VAL A 187 8.51 -1.14 3.25
N VAL A 188 8.18 -1.60 2.04
CA VAL A 188 8.28 -3.03 1.67
C VAL A 188 9.72 -3.54 1.85
N LEU A 189 10.70 -2.81 1.32
CA LEU A 189 12.11 -3.18 1.47
C LEU A 189 12.54 -3.18 2.95
N TRP A 190 12.10 -2.18 3.72
CA TRP A 190 12.38 -2.09 5.16
C TRP A 190 11.88 -3.31 5.92
N VAL A 191 10.63 -3.74 5.70
CA VAL A 191 10.05 -4.92 6.34
C VAL A 191 10.88 -6.17 6.03
N HIS A 192 11.30 -6.34 4.77
CA HIS A 192 12.16 -7.47 4.39
C HIS A 192 13.52 -7.43 5.10
N LEU A 193 14.16 -6.26 5.14
CA LEU A 193 15.48 -6.11 5.77
C LEU A 193 15.42 -6.34 7.28
N VAL A 194 14.37 -5.87 7.96
CA VAL A 194 14.17 -6.14 9.38
C VAL A 194 13.93 -7.63 9.62
N GLY A 195 12.99 -8.24 8.90
CA GLY A 195 12.62 -9.65 9.07
C GLY A 195 13.74 -10.64 8.81
N THR A 196 14.65 -10.30 7.89
CA THR A 196 15.84 -11.12 7.57
C THR A 196 17.06 -10.78 8.43
N GLY A 197 16.93 -9.90 9.42
CA GLY A 197 18.04 -9.50 10.31
C GLY A 197 19.08 -8.59 9.65
N ARG A 198 18.80 -8.07 8.44
CA ARG A 198 19.70 -7.23 7.63
C ARG A 198 19.54 -5.74 7.87
N HIS A 199 18.66 -5.33 8.77
CA HIS A 199 18.41 -3.92 9.08
C HIS A 199 19.59 -3.20 9.76
N LEU A 200 20.62 -3.90 10.24
CA LEU A 200 21.82 -3.23 10.76
C LEU A 200 22.83 -2.91 9.65
N ASP A 201 22.58 -3.40 8.42
CA ASP A 201 23.48 -3.29 7.27
C ASP A 201 23.11 -2.12 6.33
N PHE A 202 22.31 -1.13 6.76
CA PHE A 202 22.02 0.05 5.93
C PHE A 202 23.26 0.93 5.66
N GLY A 203 24.34 0.72 6.43
CA GLY A 203 25.66 1.29 6.17
C GLY A 203 26.54 0.44 5.24
N GLY A 204 26.12 -0.78 4.90
CA GLY A 204 26.80 -1.67 3.97
C GLY A 204 26.71 -1.20 2.51
N SER A 205 27.63 -1.68 1.68
CA SER A 205 27.83 -1.19 0.31
C SER A 205 26.60 -1.29 -0.59
N LYS A 206 25.71 -2.27 -0.38
CA LYS A 206 24.56 -2.53 -1.25
C LYS A 206 23.43 -1.49 -1.10
N PHE A 207 23.13 -1.03 0.11
CA PHE A 207 22.00 -0.12 0.38
C PHE A 207 22.43 1.32 0.68
N ALA A 208 23.74 1.59 0.71
CA ALA A 208 24.30 2.91 1.02
C ALA A 208 23.74 4.05 0.14
N CYS A 209 23.40 3.76 -1.12
CA CYS A 209 22.84 4.74 -2.04
C CYS A 209 21.44 5.25 -1.66
N MET A 210 20.70 4.51 -0.82
CA MET A 210 19.35 4.87 -0.35
C MET A 210 19.26 4.95 1.19
N ARG A 211 20.39 5.22 1.86
CA ARG A 211 20.47 5.20 3.31
C ARG A 211 19.57 6.23 3.96
N ASN A 212 19.38 7.40 3.35
CA ASN A 212 18.57 8.46 3.97
C ASN A 212 17.09 8.09 3.98
N GLN A 213 16.56 7.52 2.89
CA GLN A 213 15.20 6.98 2.80
C GLN A 213 14.98 5.90 3.87
N LEU A 214 15.88 4.91 3.96
CA LEU A 214 15.79 3.83 4.96
C LEU A 214 15.84 4.37 6.39
N HIS A 215 16.68 5.36 6.66
CA HIS A 215 16.76 6.02 7.96
C HIS A 215 15.48 6.80 8.31
N GLN A 216 14.78 7.40 7.34
CA GLN A 216 13.49 8.02 7.65
C GLN A 216 12.43 6.96 7.95
N ILE A 217 12.35 5.88 7.16
CA ILE A 217 11.42 4.79 7.47
C ILE A 217 11.71 4.19 8.85
N SER A 218 12.97 4.02 9.25
CA SER A 218 13.31 3.49 10.58
C SER A 218 12.79 4.35 11.74
N ARG A 219 12.60 5.66 11.52
CA ARG A 219 12.02 6.58 12.52
C ARG A 219 10.51 6.47 12.60
N TYR A 220 9.85 6.22 11.46
CA TYR A 220 8.40 6.04 11.41
C TYR A 220 7.97 4.64 11.82
N LEU A 221 8.81 3.64 11.55
CA LEU A 221 8.55 2.22 11.69
C LEU A 221 9.78 1.52 12.29
N PRO A 222 10.01 1.66 13.62
CA PRO A 222 11.17 1.07 14.28
C PRO A 222 11.24 -0.44 14.07
N ALA A 223 12.45 -0.99 13.91
CA ALA A 223 12.65 -2.43 13.64
C ALA A 223 11.99 -3.33 14.70
N THR A 224 11.99 -2.91 15.96
CA THR A 224 11.35 -3.62 17.08
C THR A 224 9.84 -3.80 16.92
N SER A 225 9.19 -3.01 16.07
CA SER A 225 7.75 -3.07 15.83
C SER A 225 7.33 -4.06 14.73
N ILE A 226 8.28 -4.58 13.93
CA ILE A 226 7.99 -5.50 12.83
C ILE A 226 7.95 -6.96 13.29
N HIS A 227 8.67 -7.31 14.35
CA HIS A 227 8.78 -8.67 14.86
C HIS A 227 7.63 -9.09 15.80
N THR A 228 6.60 -8.26 15.96
CA THR A 228 5.55 -8.38 16.98
C THR A 228 4.17 -8.54 16.39
#